data_AF-A0A968T368-F1
#
_entry.id   AF-A0A968T368-F1
#
_cell.length_a   1.000
_cell.length_b   1.000
_cell.length_c   1.000
_cell.angle_alpha   90.00
_cell.angle_beta   90.00
_cell.angle_gamma   90.00
#
_symmetry.space_group_name_H-M   'P 1'
#
loop_
_entity.id
_entity.type
_entity.pdbx_description
1 polymer ?
#
loop_
_entity_poly.entity_id
_entity_poly.type
_entity_poly.pdbx_seq_one_letter_code
_entity_poly.pdbx_strand_id
1 'polypeptide(L)'
;MFIHGVALRKVTNVTRNDNEIIVETEYTTLNEAITDGRISWNKEIRFDKGVVPVVQMHGKNMAYKTTNSDGFEFEFPYGDYNYRIKFDFSDTIADIEFEVAKDLVKPLTAKFLAKGSIENFYSSTEMEFEDGELTNFGQRNSNMSGELVVNLTVAGSGRDDLTFDFPVVLLKYPLMVGPIPVIINLKVLFVINCYVPVDGSSQVEVKFKYNSTTGIKYDGYDVSADASAGTPSMDESITETGASSSIAANFGLAFPRLEIGVFDEVIVPWIQTAFLIGGDYTFTPPCQQAKCQFIGACGFDFSFLGFSYSAKKTLWQQEKVLLKSGDCP
;
A
#
# COMPACT_ATOMS: atom_id res chain seq x y z
N MET A 1 -11.18 -30.41 -2.41
CA MET A 1 -12.47 -29.83 -1.99
C MET A 1 -12.35 -28.32 -2.05
N PHE A 2 -13.26 -27.70 -2.78
CA PHE A 2 -13.49 -26.27 -2.70
C PHE A 2 -14.50 -26.00 -1.59
N ILE A 3 -14.10 -25.26 -0.56
CA ILE A 3 -15.04 -24.73 0.42
C ILE A 3 -15.31 -23.30 -0.02
N HIS A 4 -16.52 -23.07 -0.55
CA HIS A 4 -16.88 -21.79 -1.15
C HIS A 4 -16.64 -20.63 -0.19
N GLY A 5 -15.78 -19.70 -0.61
CA GLY A 5 -15.42 -18.51 0.17
C GLY A 5 -14.60 -18.77 1.45
N VAL A 6 -13.90 -19.91 1.54
CA VAL A 6 -13.11 -20.26 2.75
C VAL A 6 -11.72 -20.79 2.42
N ALA A 7 -11.59 -21.83 1.59
CA ALA A 7 -10.29 -22.45 1.34
C ALA A 7 -10.31 -23.43 0.16
N LEU A 8 -9.11 -23.64 -0.39
CA LEU A 8 -8.76 -24.79 -1.20
C LEU A 8 -8.07 -25.83 -0.30
N ARG A 9 -8.64 -27.04 -0.23
CA ARG A 9 -8.10 -28.12 0.61
C ARG A 9 -8.11 -29.44 -0.13
N LYS A 10 -7.13 -30.31 0.12
CA LYS A 10 -7.13 -31.68 -0.39
C LYS A 10 -7.88 -32.59 0.58
N VAL A 11 -8.80 -33.40 0.07
CA VAL A 11 -9.56 -34.35 0.89
C VAL A 11 -8.65 -35.55 1.16
N THR A 12 -8.41 -35.84 2.43
CA THR A 12 -7.57 -36.97 2.85
C THR A 12 -8.42 -38.17 3.26
N ASN A 13 -9.62 -37.94 3.79
CA ASN A 13 -10.52 -38.99 4.23
C ASN A 13 -11.99 -38.51 4.26
N VAL A 14 -12.93 -39.44 4.08
CA VAL A 14 -14.36 -39.20 4.21
C VAL A 14 -14.96 -40.32 5.03
N THR A 15 -15.45 -40.00 6.22
CA THR A 15 -16.05 -40.97 7.14
C THR A 15 -17.50 -40.61 7.41
N ARG A 16 -18.38 -41.62 7.43
CA ARG A 16 -19.78 -41.45 7.82
C ARG A 16 -19.95 -41.88 9.27
N ASN A 17 -20.43 -40.98 10.13
CA ASN A 17 -20.73 -41.27 11.52
C ASN A 17 -22.21 -40.96 11.77
N ASP A 18 -23.04 -42.00 11.90
CA ASP A 18 -24.50 -41.91 11.95
C ASP A 18 -25.12 -41.08 10.79
N ASN A 19 -25.63 -39.89 11.13
CA ASN A 19 -26.25 -38.93 10.20
C ASN A 19 -25.29 -37.83 9.71
N GLU A 20 -24.01 -37.89 10.08
CA GLU A 20 -23.00 -36.90 9.70
C GLU A 20 -21.97 -37.49 8.73
N ILE A 21 -21.50 -36.64 7.80
CA ILE A 21 -20.35 -36.91 6.94
C ILE A 21 -19.20 -36.06 7.46
N ILE A 22 -18.15 -36.70 7.95
CA ILE A 22 -16.91 -36.07 8.41
C ILE A 22 -15.90 -36.14 7.26
N VAL A 23 -15.43 -34.99 6.81
CA VAL A 23 -14.42 -34.87 5.75
C VAL A 23 -13.13 -34.35 6.39
N GLU A 24 -12.08 -35.16 6.38
CA GLU A 24 -10.74 -34.75 6.80
C GLU A 24 -10.01 -34.15 5.60
N THR A 25 -9.28 -33.06 5.85
CA THR A 25 -8.60 -32.34 4.78
C THR A 25 -7.21 -31.87 5.20
N GLU A 26 -6.34 -31.69 4.22
CA GLU A 26 -5.01 -31.09 4.38
C GLU A 26 -4.87 -29.84 3.51
N TYR A 27 -3.84 -29.03 3.81
CA TYR A 27 -3.46 -27.90 2.95
C TYR A 27 -3.05 -28.41 1.57
N THR A 28 -3.37 -27.63 0.54
CA THR A 28 -2.98 -27.94 -0.84
C THR A 28 -2.67 -26.64 -1.57
N THR A 29 -1.70 -26.68 -2.47
CA THR A 29 -1.33 -25.52 -3.30
C THR A 29 -2.20 -25.46 -4.55
N LEU A 30 -2.22 -24.31 -5.21
CA LEU A 30 -3.04 -24.11 -6.39
C LEU A 30 -2.64 -25.03 -7.55
N ASN A 31 -1.34 -25.28 -7.74
CA ASN A 31 -0.81 -26.18 -8.78
C ASN A 31 -1.11 -27.66 -8.52
N GLU A 32 -1.35 -28.07 -7.27
CA GLU A 32 -1.82 -29.43 -6.96
C GLU A 32 -3.31 -29.62 -7.32
N ALA A 33 -4.09 -28.54 -7.30
CA ALA A 33 -5.50 -28.56 -7.67
C ALA A 33 -5.74 -28.31 -9.16
N ILE A 34 -4.84 -27.57 -9.81
CA ILE A 34 -4.88 -27.20 -11.23
C ILE A 34 -3.52 -27.57 -11.84
N THR A 35 -3.43 -28.78 -12.41
CA THR A 35 -2.19 -29.25 -13.05
C THR A 35 -1.94 -28.53 -14.36
N ASP A 36 -3.00 -28.34 -15.15
CA ASP A 36 -2.96 -27.72 -16.47
C ASP A 36 -4.08 -26.70 -16.58
N GLY A 37 -3.72 -25.44 -16.79
CA GLY A 37 -4.74 -24.41 -16.94
C GLY A 37 -4.21 -22.99 -16.89
N ARG A 38 -5.09 -22.08 -17.31
CA ARG A 38 -4.85 -20.64 -17.29
C ARG A 38 -5.90 -19.96 -16.42
N ILE A 39 -5.43 -19.16 -15.48
CA ILE A 39 -6.27 -18.31 -14.63
C ILE A 39 -5.91 -16.87 -14.95
N SER A 40 -6.89 -16.08 -15.38
CA SER A 40 -6.65 -14.68 -15.68
C SER A 40 -7.85 -13.82 -15.35
N TRP A 41 -7.60 -12.62 -14.88
CA TRP A 41 -8.62 -11.59 -14.74
C TRP A 41 -8.06 -10.22 -15.09
N ASN A 42 -8.98 -9.32 -15.43
CA ASN A 42 -8.72 -7.91 -15.57
C ASN A 42 -9.88 -7.15 -14.92
N LYS A 43 -9.62 -6.57 -13.75
CA LYS A 43 -10.62 -5.90 -12.92
C LYS A 43 -10.32 -4.41 -12.87
N GLU A 44 -11.26 -3.61 -13.33
CA GLU A 44 -11.25 -2.18 -13.03
C GLU A 44 -11.56 -1.98 -11.54
N ILE A 45 -10.64 -1.32 -10.85
CA ILE A 45 -10.81 -0.83 -9.49
C ILE A 45 -11.52 0.51 -9.58
N ARG A 46 -12.83 0.48 -9.36
CA ARG A 46 -13.70 1.65 -9.39
C ARG A 46 -13.95 2.19 -7.99
N PHE A 47 -14.01 3.51 -7.90
CA PHE A 47 -14.32 4.23 -6.68
C PHE A 47 -15.75 4.79 -6.72
N ASP A 48 -16.76 3.96 -7.03
CA ASP A 48 -18.14 4.40 -7.23
C ASP A 48 -19.07 4.14 -6.03
N LYS A 49 -20.33 4.57 -6.19
CA LYS A 49 -21.44 4.44 -5.22
C LYS A 49 -21.85 2.99 -5.02
N GLY A 50 -21.01 2.22 -4.35
CA GLY A 50 -21.20 0.78 -4.15
C GLY A 50 -20.04 0.12 -3.42
N VAL A 51 -18.91 0.82 -3.34
CA VAL A 51 -17.78 0.45 -2.51
C VAL A 51 -18.17 0.54 -1.03
N VAL A 52 -18.34 -0.62 -0.38
CA VAL A 52 -18.50 -0.69 1.07
C VAL A 52 -17.10 -0.67 1.70
N PRO A 53 -16.76 0.34 2.51
CA PRO A 53 -15.50 0.35 3.21
C PRO A 53 -15.45 -0.82 4.19
N VAL A 54 -14.36 -1.57 4.15
CA VAL A 54 -14.12 -2.72 5.03
C VAL A 54 -12.92 -2.38 5.89
N VAL A 55 -13.01 -1.25 6.58
CA VAL A 55 -11.92 -0.71 7.39
C VAL A 55 -11.53 -1.76 8.41
N GLN A 56 -10.38 -2.40 8.19
CA GLN A 56 -9.88 -3.49 9.02
C GLN A 56 -8.47 -3.22 9.48
N MET A 57 -8.26 -3.41 10.78
CA MET A 57 -6.95 -3.37 11.42
C MET A 57 -6.76 -4.69 12.19
N HIS A 58 -5.70 -5.43 11.88
CA HIS A 58 -5.41 -6.74 12.49
C HIS A 58 -6.59 -7.74 12.36
N GLY A 59 -7.27 -7.72 11.21
CA GLY A 59 -8.45 -8.55 10.95
C GLY A 59 -9.71 -8.13 11.72
N LYS A 60 -9.66 -7.08 12.54
CA LYS A 60 -10.82 -6.54 13.25
C LYS A 60 -11.42 -5.37 12.48
N ASN A 61 -12.74 -5.39 12.32
CA ASN A 61 -13.47 -4.27 11.73
C ASN A 61 -13.35 -3.05 12.64
N MET A 62 -13.09 -1.90 12.04
CA MET A 62 -13.13 -0.61 12.71
C MET A 62 -14.43 0.12 12.37
N ALA A 63 -14.95 0.85 13.35
CA ALA A 63 -16.08 1.74 13.09
C ALA A 63 -15.62 2.91 12.20
N TYR A 64 -16.45 3.27 11.24
CA TYR A 64 -16.30 4.46 10.42
C TYR A 64 -17.60 5.24 10.44
N LYS A 65 -17.52 6.53 10.13
CA LYS A 65 -18.66 7.43 9.96
C LYS A 65 -18.82 7.70 8.47
N THR A 66 -20.05 7.79 8.03
CA THR A 66 -20.38 8.26 6.67
C THR A 66 -20.27 9.79 6.64
N THR A 67 -19.49 10.35 5.71
CA THR A 67 -19.30 11.81 5.58
C THR A 67 -20.36 12.44 4.67
N ASN A 68 -20.78 11.71 3.64
CA ASN A 68 -21.85 12.04 2.69
C ASN A 68 -22.37 10.72 2.06
N SER A 69 -23.24 10.76 1.05
CA SER A 69 -23.79 9.55 0.43
C SER A 69 -22.73 8.56 -0.07
N ASP A 70 -21.55 9.06 -0.41
CA ASP A 70 -20.51 8.33 -1.14
C ASP A 70 -19.14 8.47 -0.43
N GLY A 71 -19.13 8.78 0.86
CA GLY A 71 -17.89 9.08 1.57
C GLY A 71 -17.88 8.50 2.97
N PHE A 72 -16.68 8.19 3.45
CA PHE A 72 -16.49 7.72 4.80
C PHE A 72 -15.23 8.32 5.42
N GLU A 73 -15.25 8.37 6.74
CA GLU A 73 -14.17 8.83 7.57
C GLU A 73 -14.03 7.88 8.75
N PHE A 74 -12.81 7.56 9.11
CA PHE A 74 -12.55 6.88 10.36
C PHE A 74 -11.31 7.44 11.02
N GLU A 75 -11.31 7.33 12.34
CA GLU A 75 -10.25 7.80 13.20
C GLU A 75 -9.87 6.68 14.15
N PHE A 76 -8.58 6.52 14.39
CA PHE A 76 -8.10 5.57 15.39
C PHE A 76 -6.80 6.07 16.00
N PRO A 77 -6.63 5.92 17.33
CA PRO A 77 -5.34 6.12 17.96
C PRO A 77 -4.45 4.90 17.72
N TYR A 78 -3.16 5.12 17.52
CA TYR A 78 -2.15 4.07 17.52
C TYR A 78 -0.81 4.62 18.03
N GLY A 79 -0.31 4.02 19.11
CA GLY A 79 0.82 4.59 19.84
C GLY A 79 0.49 6.00 20.34
N ASP A 80 1.39 6.96 20.09
CA ASP A 80 1.21 8.37 20.47
C ASP A 80 0.51 9.20 19.38
N TYR A 81 0.04 8.56 18.30
CA TYR A 81 -0.50 9.24 17.13
C TYR A 81 -2.00 8.97 16.97
N ASN A 82 -2.72 10.00 16.51
CA ASN A 82 -4.08 9.92 16.04
C ASN A 82 -4.07 9.90 14.51
N TYR A 83 -4.69 8.87 13.94
CA TYR A 83 -4.85 8.71 12.51
C TYR A 83 -6.27 9.07 12.13
N ARG A 84 -6.42 9.83 11.05
CA ARG A 84 -7.69 10.18 10.44
C ARG A 84 -7.59 9.92 8.95
N ILE A 85 -8.51 9.10 8.44
CA ILE A 85 -8.56 8.71 7.03
C ILE A 85 -9.95 9.01 6.53
N LYS A 86 -10.03 9.79 5.47
CA LYS A 86 -11.27 10.19 4.81
C LYS A 86 -11.21 9.90 3.32
N PHE A 87 -12.31 9.38 2.81
CA PHE A 87 -12.58 9.12 1.40
C PHE A 87 -13.89 9.80 1.02
N ASP A 88 -13.90 10.45 -0.12
CA ASP A 88 -15.13 10.88 -0.80
C ASP A 88 -15.10 10.35 -2.23
N PHE A 89 -16.10 9.54 -2.59
CA PHE A 89 -16.16 8.82 -3.87
C PHE A 89 -16.96 9.54 -4.93
N SER A 90 -16.54 9.36 -6.18
CA SER A 90 -17.23 9.82 -7.38
C SER A 90 -17.06 8.79 -8.50
N ASP A 91 -17.80 8.92 -9.61
CA ASP A 91 -17.81 7.88 -10.65
C ASP A 91 -16.42 7.54 -11.23
N THR A 92 -15.47 8.49 -11.23
CA THR A 92 -14.15 8.35 -11.86
C THR A 92 -12.97 8.56 -10.91
N ILE A 93 -13.17 9.20 -9.76
CA ILE A 93 -12.11 9.51 -8.79
C ILE A 93 -12.54 9.22 -7.35
N ALA A 94 -11.57 8.90 -6.50
CA ALA A 94 -11.70 9.01 -5.05
C ALA A 94 -10.87 10.18 -4.55
N ASP A 95 -11.51 11.15 -3.90
CA ASP A 95 -10.81 12.15 -3.11
C ASP A 95 -10.39 11.52 -1.78
N ILE A 96 -9.14 11.75 -1.40
CA ILE A 96 -8.50 11.16 -0.23
C ILE A 96 -7.91 12.23 0.67
N GLU A 97 -8.07 12.02 1.97
CA GLU A 97 -7.41 12.80 3.00
C GLU A 97 -6.90 11.86 4.09
N PHE A 98 -5.58 11.81 4.24
CA PHE A 98 -4.90 11.08 5.30
C PHE A 98 -4.22 12.08 6.22
N GLU A 99 -4.52 12.01 7.51
CA GLU A 99 -3.91 12.83 8.54
C GLU A 99 -3.34 11.93 9.63
N VAL A 100 -2.09 12.19 10.01
CA VAL A 100 -1.44 11.56 11.15
C VAL A 100 -0.94 12.67 12.06
N ALA A 101 -1.46 12.75 13.27
CA ALA A 101 -1.15 13.82 14.20
C ALA A 101 -0.68 13.25 15.55
N LYS A 102 0.35 13.85 16.14
CA LYS A 102 0.76 13.60 17.52
C LYS A 102 0.56 14.88 18.31
N ASP A 103 -0.24 14.79 19.36
CA ASP A 103 -0.41 15.87 20.31
C ASP A 103 0.87 15.99 21.15
N LEU A 104 1.59 17.10 21.00
CA LEU A 104 2.73 17.43 21.85
C LEU A 104 2.31 18.50 22.87
N VAL A 105 3.22 18.86 23.79
CA VAL A 105 2.98 19.96 24.74
C VAL A 105 2.73 21.25 23.92
N LYS A 106 1.51 21.79 24.02
CA LYS A 106 1.10 22.99 23.27
C LYS A 106 2.16 24.11 23.40
N PRO A 107 2.52 24.79 22.31
CA PRO A 107 1.89 24.79 20.98
C PRO A 107 2.49 23.78 19.98
N LEU A 108 3.35 22.85 20.41
CA LEU A 108 4.02 21.92 19.51
C LEU A 108 3.02 20.91 18.93
N THR A 109 3.11 20.65 17.63
CA THR A 109 2.35 19.59 16.95
C THR A 109 3.26 18.93 15.92
N ALA A 110 3.17 17.61 15.82
CA ALA A 110 3.68 16.86 14.68
C ALA A 110 2.46 16.44 13.87
N LYS A 111 2.37 16.92 12.64
CA LYS A 111 1.26 16.69 11.73
C LYS A 111 1.78 16.29 10.36
N PHE A 112 1.26 15.17 9.88
CA PHE A 112 1.42 14.72 8.52
C PHE A 112 0.06 14.75 7.85
N LEU A 113 0.01 15.25 6.63
CA LEU A 113 -1.22 15.44 5.90
C LEU A 113 -0.99 15.10 4.44
N ALA A 114 -1.77 14.18 3.89
CA ALA A 114 -1.79 13.88 2.48
C ALA A 114 -3.22 14.09 1.96
N LYS A 115 -3.40 15.00 1.01
CA LYS A 115 -4.70 15.32 0.41
C LYS A 115 -4.61 15.25 -1.10
N GLY A 116 -5.61 14.67 -1.74
CA GLY A 116 -5.58 14.54 -3.18
C GLY A 116 -6.66 13.65 -3.73
N SER A 117 -6.43 13.11 -4.91
CA SER A 117 -7.34 12.19 -5.57
C SER A 117 -6.60 11.08 -6.31
N ILE A 118 -7.30 9.96 -6.47
CA ILE A 118 -6.88 8.83 -7.27
C ILE A 118 -7.97 8.49 -8.29
N GLU A 119 -7.57 8.23 -9.53
CA GLU A 119 -8.48 7.80 -10.59
C GLU A 119 -8.71 6.28 -10.54
N ASN A 120 -9.81 5.83 -11.14
CA ASN A 120 -10.00 4.39 -11.41
C ASN A 120 -8.81 3.83 -12.19
N PHE A 121 -8.41 2.60 -11.87
CA PHE A 121 -7.28 1.92 -12.50
C PHE A 121 -7.59 0.45 -12.72
N TYR A 122 -6.79 -0.24 -13.52
CA TYR A 122 -7.02 -1.67 -13.81
C TYR A 122 -6.03 -2.52 -13.04
N SER A 123 -6.50 -3.61 -12.42
CA SER A 123 -5.68 -4.65 -11.83
C SER A 123 -5.91 -5.96 -12.59
N SER A 124 -4.84 -6.47 -13.18
CA SER A 124 -4.86 -7.69 -13.98
C SER A 124 -3.85 -8.69 -13.47
N THR A 125 -4.24 -9.96 -13.50
CA THR A 125 -3.38 -11.08 -13.15
C THR A 125 -3.53 -12.17 -14.18
N GLU A 126 -2.43 -12.86 -14.47
CA GLU A 126 -2.38 -14.03 -15.33
C GLU A 126 -1.48 -15.08 -14.68
N MET A 127 -1.94 -16.33 -14.70
CA MET A 127 -1.23 -17.49 -14.17
C MET A 127 -1.44 -18.65 -15.13
N GLU A 128 -0.36 -19.34 -15.48
CA GLU A 128 -0.39 -20.54 -16.33
C GLU A 128 0.32 -21.68 -15.61
N PHE A 129 -0.35 -22.84 -15.60
CA PHE A 129 0.15 -24.09 -15.04
C PHE A 129 0.23 -25.13 -16.16
N GLU A 130 1.34 -25.84 -16.24
CA GLU A 130 1.56 -26.98 -17.13
C GLU A 130 2.18 -28.11 -16.31
N ASP A 131 1.62 -29.32 -16.38
CA ASP A 131 2.09 -30.49 -15.62
C ASP A 131 2.26 -30.26 -14.10
N GLY A 132 1.47 -29.33 -13.53
CA GLY A 132 1.54 -28.97 -12.12
C GLY A 132 2.67 -27.98 -11.77
N GLU A 133 3.31 -27.37 -12.75
CA GLU A 133 4.33 -26.33 -12.56
C GLU A 133 3.80 -24.96 -13.00
N LEU A 134 4.08 -23.91 -12.22
CA LEU A 134 3.80 -22.53 -12.62
C LEU A 134 4.80 -22.13 -13.72
N THR A 135 4.32 -21.95 -14.94
CA THR A 135 5.17 -21.58 -16.09
C THR A 135 5.17 -20.08 -16.37
N ASN A 136 4.11 -19.38 -15.97
CA ASN A 136 3.98 -17.94 -16.17
C ASN A 136 3.14 -17.33 -15.05
N PHE A 137 3.59 -16.19 -14.52
CA PHE A 137 2.81 -15.36 -13.62
C PHE A 137 2.98 -13.90 -13.99
N GLY A 138 1.89 -13.18 -14.19
CA GLY A 138 1.89 -11.74 -14.43
C GLY A 138 0.95 -11.05 -13.46
N GLN A 139 1.44 -10.03 -12.76
CA GLN A 139 0.60 -9.08 -12.03
C GLN A 139 0.85 -7.69 -12.56
N ARG A 140 -0.20 -6.97 -12.94
CA ARG A 140 -0.08 -5.59 -13.43
C ARG A 140 -1.23 -4.74 -12.93
N ASN A 141 -0.91 -3.54 -12.48
CA ASN A 141 -1.87 -2.48 -12.18
C ASN A 141 -1.56 -1.29 -13.08
N SER A 142 -2.40 -1.05 -14.08
CA SER A 142 -2.17 -0.02 -15.10
C SER A 142 -3.07 1.19 -14.86
N ASN A 143 -2.63 2.34 -15.37
CA ASN A 143 -3.32 3.64 -15.26
C ASN A 143 -3.53 4.05 -13.79
N MET A 144 -2.56 3.77 -12.92
CA MET A 144 -2.57 4.27 -11.55
C MET A 144 -2.23 5.75 -11.59
N SER A 145 -3.25 6.57 -11.74
CA SER A 145 -3.15 8.02 -11.88
C SER A 145 -3.73 8.73 -10.66
N GLY A 146 -3.10 9.84 -10.29
CA GLY A 146 -3.57 10.65 -9.18
C GLY A 146 -2.79 11.94 -9.00
N GLU A 147 -3.31 12.77 -8.10
CA GLU A 147 -2.69 13.99 -7.64
C GLU A 147 -2.71 13.98 -6.12
N LEU A 148 -1.58 14.24 -5.47
CA LEU A 148 -1.45 14.19 -4.02
C LEU A 148 -0.57 15.33 -3.52
N VAL A 149 -1.11 16.17 -2.64
CA VAL A 149 -0.34 17.13 -1.87
C VAL A 149 0.03 16.47 -0.54
N VAL A 150 1.33 16.26 -0.33
CA VAL A 150 1.88 15.69 0.91
C VAL A 150 2.55 16.81 1.68
N ASN A 151 2.14 16.99 2.93
CA ASN A 151 2.62 17.99 3.86
C ASN A 151 3.12 17.31 5.14
N LEU A 152 4.28 17.73 5.57
CA LEU A 152 4.93 17.37 6.81
C LEU A 152 5.16 18.66 7.59
N THR A 153 4.61 18.76 8.80
CA THR A 153 4.86 19.86 9.74
C THR A 153 5.21 19.28 11.10
N VAL A 154 6.45 19.48 11.55
CA VAL A 154 6.92 19.00 12.86
C VAL A 154 7.71 20.09 13.58
N ALA A 155 7.46 20.27 14.87
CA ALA A 155 8.22 21.15 15.74
C ALA A 155 8.43 20.50 17.10
N GLY A 156 9.67 20.49 17.59
CA GLY A 156 10.01 20.00 18.94
C GLY A 156 9.53 18.59 19.27
N SER A 157 9.45 17.67 18.29
CA SER A 157 8.81 16.36 18.48
C SER A 157 9.66 15.34 19.23
N GLY A 158 10.96 15.61 19.43
CA GLY A 158 11.92 14.70 20.04
C GLY A 158 12.42 13.66 19.03
N ARG A 159 12.73 12.46 19.51
CA ARG A 159 13.09 11.32 18.67
C ARG A 159 11.85 10.44 18.46
N ASP A 160 11.35 10.44 17.24
CA ASP A 160 10.24 9.64 16.75
C ASP A 160 10.74 8.66 15.67
N ASP A 161 11.27 7.52 16.11
CA ASP A 161 11.55 6.38 15.22
C ASP A 161 10.26 5.53 15.09
N LEU A 162 9.21 6.07 14.46
CA LEU A 162 7.95 5.35 14.24
C LEU A 162 7.79 4.87 12.80
N THR A 163 8.35 3.69 12.52
CA THR A 163 7.93 2.93 11.34
C THR A 163 6.57 2.28 11.63
N PHE A 164 5.47 2.94 11.27
CA PHE A 164 4.14 2.34 11.30
C PHE A 164 4.00 1.34 10.13
N ASP A 165 4.58 0.15 10.26
CA ASP A 165 4.55 -0.89 9.23
C ASP A 165 3.22 -1.67 9.19
N PHE A 166 2.08 -1.03 9.51
CA PHE A 166 0.80 -1.72 9.59
C PHE A 166 -0.20 -1.25 8.53
N PRO A 167 -0.48 -2.07 7.50
CA PRO A 167 -1.40 -1.65 6.47
C PRO A 167 -2.85 -1.76 6.96
N VAL A 168 -3.58 -0.65 6.89
CA VAL A 168 -5.03 -0.66 7.14
C VAL A 168 -5.71 -1.05 5.83
N VAL A 169 -6.57 -2.08 5.87
CA VAL A 169 -7.40 -2.40 4.71
C VAL A 169 -8.54 -1.40 4.65
N LEU A 170 -8.64 -0.68 3.54
CA LEU A 170 -9.63 0.37 3.34
C LEU A 170 -10.83 -0.18 2.56
N LEU A 171 -10.55 -0.81 1.42
CA LEU A 171 -11.56 -1.34 0.50
C LEU A 171 -11.22 -2.78 0.11
N LYS A 172 -12.26 -3.56 -0.17
CA LYS A 172 -12.13 -4.93 -0.68
C LYS A 172 -12.92 -5.07 -1.97
N TYR A 173 -12.26 -5.62 -2.99
CA TYR A 173 -12.86 -5.90 -4.29
C TYR A 173 -12.89 -7.42 -4.51
N PRO A 174 -13.96 -8.10 -4.08
CA PRO A 174 -14.14 -9.52 -4.38
C PRO A 174 -14.50 -9.70 -5.86
N LEU A 175 -13.94 -10.73 -6.48
CA LEU A 175 -14.31 -11.19 -7.81
C LEU A 175 -14.21 -12.72 -7.92
N MET A 176 -14.95 -13.28 -8.87
CA MET A 176 -14.92 -14.71 -9.18
C MET A 176 -14.30 -14.92 -10.55
N VAL A 177 -13.28 -15.77 -10.63
CA VAL A 177 -12.65 -16.22 -11.89
C VAL A 177 -13.05 -17.68 -12.09
N GLY A 178 -14.18 -17.88 -12.77
CA GLY A 178 -14.84 -19.19 -12.75
C GLY A 178 -15.22 -19.58 -11.32
N PRO A 179 -14.80 -20.76 -10.80
CA PRO A 179 -15.03 -21.16 -9.41
C PRO A 179 -14.03 -20.54 -8.41
N ILE A 180 -13.02 -19.80 -8.87
CA ILE A 180 -11.91 -19.31 -8.05
C ILE A 180 -12.28 -17.94 -7.44
N PRO A 181 -12.43 -17.82 -6.11
CA PRO A 181 -12.61 -16.55 -5.45
C PRO A 181 -11.27 -15.80 -5.36
N VAL A 182 -11.30 -14.53 -5.76
CA VAL A 182 -10.17 -13.60 -5.69
C VAL A 182 -10.59 -12.38 -4.90
N ILE A 183 -9.69 -11.87 -4.07
CA ILE A 183 -9.89 -10.65 -3.30
C ILE A 183 -8.73 -9.70 -3.60
N ILE A 184 -9.07 -8.48 -4.02
CA ILE A 184 -8.10 -7.39 -4.12
C ILE A 184 -8.37 -6.42 -2.96
N ASN A 185 -7.44 -6.36 -2.03
CA ASN A 185 -7.49 -5.47 -0.87
C ASN A 185 -6.74 -4.18 -1.20
N LEU A 186 -7.43 -3.04 -1.14
CA LEU A 186 -6.80 -1.73 -1.17
C LEU A 186 -6.42 -1.33 0.25
N LYS A 187 -5.14 -1.04 0.45
CA LYS A 187 -4.55 -0.67 1.74
C LYS A 187 -3.80 0.65 1.63
N VAL A 188 -3.49 1.20 2.80
CA VAL A 188 -2.57 2.33 2.97
C VAL A 188 -1.50 1.97 4.00
N LEU A 189 -0.29 2.47 3.81
CA LEU A 189 0.82 2.31 4.74
C LEU A 189 1.48 3.68 4.97
N PHE A 190 1.82 4.00 6.22
CA PHE A 190 2.47 5.25 6.60
C PHE A 190 3.86 4.94 7.17
N VAL A 191 4.86 5.75 6.83
CA VAL A 191 6.21 5.63 7.37
C VAL A 191 6.60 6.99 7.93
N ILE A 192 6.98 7.05 9.21
CA ILE A 192 7.41 8.29 9.85
C ILE A 192 8.80 8.05 10.42
N ASN A 193 9.77 8.88 10.07
CA ASN A 193 11.07 8.87 10.72
C ASN A 193 11.49 10.30 11.01
N CYS A 194 11.38 10.69 12.28
CA CYS A 194 11.65 12.06 12.69
C CYS A 194 12.60 12.09 13.90
N TYR A 195 13.59 12.95 13.82
CA TYR A 195 14.45 13.37 14.91
C TYR A 195 14.47 14.90 14.91
N VAL A 196 13.66 15.50 15.77
CA VAL A 196 13.42 16.95 15.83
C VAL A 196 13.69 17.45 17.25
N PRO A 197 14.80 18.16 17.51
CA PRO A 197 15.10 18.71 18.83
C PRO A 197 14.04 19.76 19.24
N VAL A 198 13.95 20.09 20.53
CA VAL A 198 12.90 20.95 21.10
C VAL A 198 12.83 22.34 20.44
N ASP A 199 13.97 22.86 20.00
CA ASP A 199 14.13 24.14 19.31
C ASP A 199 14.10 24.02 17.78
N GLY A 200 13.91 22.81 17.26
CA GLY A 200 13.89 22.52 15.83
C GLY A 200 12.49 22.44 15.24
N SER A 201 12.41 22.72 13.94
CA SER A 201 11.20 22.56 13.14
C SER A 201 11.51 22.16 11.70
N SER A 202 10.60 21.40 11.10
CA SER A 202 10.63 21.08 9.69
C SER A 202 9.22 21.17 9.09
N GLN A 203 9.11 21.90 8.00
CA GLN A 203 7.92 21.99 7.19
C GLN A 203 8.27 21.70 5.73
N VAL A 204 7.72 20.62 5.18
CA VAL A 204 7.93 20.22 3.79
C VAL A 204 6.57 19.96 3.15
N GLU A 205 6.31 20.58 2.00
CA GLU A 205 5.10 20.38 1.22
C GLU A 205 5.43 20.16 -0.24
N VAL A 206 4.91 19.06 -0.79
CA VAL A 206 5.15 18.64 -2.17
C VAL A 206 3.86 18.17 -2.79
N LYS A 207 3.59 18.65 -3.99
CA LYS A 207 2.51 18.20 -4.85
C LYS A 207 3.04 17.17 -5.85
N PHE A 208 2.56 15.95 -5.72
CA PHE A 208 2.79 14.86 -6.65
C PHE A 208 1.65 14.80 -7.66
N LYS A 209 1.99 14.66 -8.95
CA LYS A 209 1.04 14.25 -9.99
C LYS A 209 1.65 13.08 -10.73
N TYR A 210 0.94 11.98 -10.87
CA TYR A 210 1.51 10.75 -11.42
C TYR A 210 0.49 10.01 -12.29
N ASN A 211 1.01 9.22 -13.22
CA ASN A 211 0.32 8.17 -13.94
C ASN A 211 1.33 7.04 -14.11
N SER A 212 1.13 5.95 -13.39
CA SER A 212 2.10 4.87 -13.27
C SER A 212 1.48 3.51 -13.55
N THR A 213 2.34 2.53 -13.76
CA THR A 213 1.98 1.12 -13.82
C THR A 213 2.87 0.36 -12.86
N THR A 214 2.29 -0.32 -11.88
CA THR A 214 3.03 -1.28 -11.04
C THR A 214 2.82 -2.68 -11.58
N GLY A 215 3.85 -3.53 -11.59
CA GLY A 215 3.68 -4.91 -12.00
C GLY A 215 4.95 -5.73 -11.98
N ILE A 216 4.78 -7.05 -12.03
CA ILE A 216 5.83 -8.05 -12.13
C ILE A 216 5.43 -9.12 -13.12
N LYS A 217 6.44 -9.76 -13.71
CA LYS A 217 6.27 -10.94 -14.54
C LYS A 217 7.27 -12.01 -14.15
N TYR A 218 6.82 -13.24 -14.07
CA TYR A 218 7.57 -14.47 -13.93
C TYR A 218 7.38 -15.31 -15.20
N ASP A 219 8.45 -15.83 -15.76
CA ASP A 219 8.47 -16.57 -17.02
C ASP A 219 8.90 -18.04 -16.88
N GLY A 220 8.76 -18.59 -15.67
CA GLY A 220 9.22 -19.95 -15.35
C GLY A 220 10.65 -20.01 -14.82
N TYR A 221 11.43 -18.92 -14.95
CA TYR A 221 12.84 -18.90 -14.55
C TYR A 221 13.21 -17.69 -13.70
N ASP A 222 12.78 -16.48 -14.07
CA ASP A 222 13.11 -15.25 -13.36
C ASP A 222 11.89 -14.35 -13.16
N VAL A 223 11.94 -13.50 -12.12
CA VAL A 223 10.95 -12.47 -11.89
C VAL A 223 11.49 -11.11 -12.31
N SER A 224 10.89 -10.53 -13.34
CA SER A 224 11.19 -9.20 -13.86
C SER A 224 10.13 -8.17 -13.46
N ALA A 225 10.48 -6.89 -13.49
CA ALA A 225 9.52 -5.82 -13.29
C ALA A 225 8.75 -5.59 -14.59
N ASP A 226 7.42 -5.54 -14.51
CA ASP A 226 6.54 -5.12 -15.61
C ASP A 226 5.83 -3.83 -15.22
N ALA A 227 6.62 -2.76 -15.18
CA ALA A 227 6.28 -1.54 -14.46
C ALA A 227 6.84 -0.28 -15.13
N SER A 228 6.20 0.85 -14.88
CA SER A 228 6.64 2.17 -15.32
C SER A 228 6.18 3.25 -14.35
N ALA A 229 7.08 4.17 -14.00
CA ALA A 229 6.76 5.35 -13.21
C ALA A 229 5.92 6.39 -13.97
N GLY A 230 5.90 6.30 -15.31
CA GLY A 230 5.47 7.39 -16.18
C GLY A 230 6.36 8.63 -16.03
N THR A 231 5.76 9.80 -16.16
CA THR A 231 6.42 11.10 -16.00
C THR A 231 5.77 11.85 -14.83
N PRO A 232 6.10 11.50 -13.58
CA PRO A 232 5.51 12.16 -12.43
C PRO A 232 6.01 13.62 -12.33
N SER A 233 5.12 14.52 -11.91
CA SER A 233 5.49 15.85 -11.43
C SER A 233 5.65 15.83 -9.92
N MET A 234 6.66 16.54 -9.42
CA MET A 234 6.97 16.69 -8.01
C MET A 234 7.23 18.17 -7.75
N ASP A 235 6.17 18.94 -7.55
CA ASP A 235 6.22 20.39 -7.44
C ASP A 235 6.31 20.77 -5.96
N GLU A 236 7.37 21.47 -5.58
CA GLU A 236 7.55 21.94 -4.20
C GLU A 236 6.65 23.15 -3.91
N SER A 237 6.25 23.28 -2.66
CA SER A 237 5.54 24.48 -2.17
C SER A 237 6.19 25.05 -0.92
N ILE A 238 6.69 24.21 -0.02
CA ILE A 238 7.38 24.61 1.22
C ILE A 238 8.55 23.66 1.48
N THR A 239 9.72 24.19 1.85
CA THR A 239 10.95 23.43 2.14
C THR A 239 11.74 24.06 3.28
N GLU A 240 11.08 24.32 4.41
CA GLU A 240 11.69 24.99 5.55
C GLU A 240 12.15 23.96 6.59
N THR A 241 13.43 23.98 6.95
CA THR A 241 13.97 23.09 8.00
C THR A 241 15.06 23.84 8.75
N GLY A 242 14.99 23.83 10.08
CA GLY A 242 15.97 24.53 10.90
C GLY A 242 15.94 24.08 12.36
N ALA A 243 17.11 24.11 12.99
CA ALA A 243 17.33 23.80 14.40
C ALA A 243 18.71 24.32 14.83
N SER A 244 19.00 24.40 16.14
CA SER A 244 20.37 24.66 16.64
C SER A 244 21.30 23.44 16.55
N SER A 245 20.75 22.27 16.22
CA SER A 245 21.47 21.00 16.08
C SER A 245 20.94 20.20 14.89
N SER A 246 21.50 19.02 14.62
CA SER A 246 21.03 18.22 13.50
C SER A 246 19.57 17.78 13.68
N ILE A 247 18.81 17.81 12.59
CA ILE A 247 17.39 17.45 12.52
C ILE A 247 17.17 16.64 11.26
N ALA A 248 16.29 15.65 11.32
CA ALA A 248 15.80 14.94 10.15
C ALA A 248 14.32 14.66 10.36
N ALA A 249 13.49 14.98 9.38
CA ALA A 249 12.07 14.68 9.42
C ALA A 249 11.65 14.11 8.07
N ASN A 250 11.23 12.86 8.07
CA ASN A 250 10.83 12.12 6.89
C ASN A 250 9.44 11.54 7.07
N PHE A 251 8.65 11.63 6.03
CA PHE A 251 7.32 11.06 5.93
C PHE A 251 7.18 10.29 4.64
N GLY A 252 6.59 9.10 4.73
CA GLY A 252 6.26 8.24 3.62
C GLY A 252 4.79 7.86 3.67
N LEU A 253 4.14 7.92 2.51
CA LEU A 253 2.81 7.36 2.28
C LEU A 253 2.91 6.35 1.14
N ALA A 254 2.47 5.13 1.39
CA ALA A 254 2.28 4.12 0.36
C ALA A 254 0.78 3.96 0.07
N PHE A 255 0.34 4.54 -1.03
CA PHE A 255 -1.03 4.48 -1.50
C PHE A 255 -1.10 4.68 -3.03
N PRO A 256 -1.96 3.95 -3.75
CA PRO A 256 -2.66 2.76 -3.28
C PRO A 256 -1.67 1.60 -3.06
N ARG A 257 -1.87 0.82 -2.00
CA ARG A 257 -1.14 -0.44 -1.75
C ARG A 257 -2.10 -1.60 -1.93
N LEU A 258 -1.87 -2.45 -2.91
CA LEU A 258 -2.76 -3.56 -3.23
C LEU A 258 -2.22 -4.87 -2.69
N GLU A 259 -3.08 -5.66 -2.07
CA GLU A 259 -2.82 -7.05 -1.75
C GLU A 259 -3.81 -7.92 -2.53
N ILE A 260 -3.32 -9.05 -3.06
CA ILE A 260 -4.10 -9.94 -3.91
C ILE A 260 -4.09 -11.31 -3.27
N GLY A 261 -5.29 -11.81 -2.99
CA GLY A 261 -5.54 -13.13 -2.45
C GLY A 261 -6.38 -13.99 -3.39
N VAL A 262 -6.12 -15.29 -3.39
CA VAL A 262 -6.84 -16.32 -4.14
C VAL A 262 -7.16 -17.44 -3.16
N PHE A 263 -8.43 -17.85 -3.03
CA PHE A 263 -8.86 -18.81 -1.99
C PHE A 263 -8.42 -18.43 -0.56
N ASP A 264 -8.47 -17.14 -0.22
CA ASP A 264 -7.97 -16.55 1.05
C ASP A 264 -6.45 -16.67 1.30
N GLU A 265 -5.69 -17.22 0.34
CA GLU A 265 -4.23 -17.26 0.37
C GLU A 265 -3.65 -16.06 -0.39
N VAL A 266 -2.67 -15.38 0.23
CA VAL A 266 -2.09 -14.15 -0.32
C VAL A 266 -0.94 -14.49 -1.27
N ILE A 267 -1.08 -14.14 -2.54
CA ILE A 267 -0.07 -14.38 -3.59
C ILE A 267 0.77 -13.12 -3.89
N VAL A 268 0.17 -11.94 -3.71
CA VAL A 268 0.86 -10.65 -3.78
C VAL A 268 0.56 -9.91 -2.48
N PRO A 269 1.42 -10.01 -1.45
CA PRO A 269 1.19 -9.35 -0.16
C PRO A 269 1.15 -7.83 -0.28
N TRP A 270 1.88 -7.25 -1.23
CA TRP A 270 1.76 -5.84 -1.54
C TRP A 270 2.35 -5.47 -2.89
N ILE A 271 1.69 -4.55 -3.58
CA ILE A 271 2.22 -3.83 -4.74
C ILE A 271 1.69 -2.41 -4.67
N GLN A 272 2.59 -1.42 -4.75
CA GLN A 272 2.24 -0.06 -4.36
C GLN A 272 3.01 1.01 -5.12
N THR A 273 2.41 2.20 -5.14
CA THR A 273 3.10 3.48 -5.27
C THR A 273 3.33 4.08 -3.89
N ALA A 274 4.47 4.73 -3.69
CA ALA A 274 4.79 5.44 -2.46
C ALA A 274 5.38 6.82 -2.75
N PHE A 275 5.06 7.75 -1.84
CA PHE A 275 5.45 9.15 -1.85
C PHE A 275 6.21 9.41 -0.57
N LEU A 276 7.46 9.82 -0.69
CA LEU A 276 8.28 10.20 0.45
C LEU A 276 8.63 11.68 0.34
N ILE A 277 8.55 12.39 1.44
CA ILE A 277 9.05 13.75 1.59
C ILE A 277 9.92 13.81 2.84
N GLY A 278 10.96 14.61 2.80
CA GLY A 278 11.82 14.78 3.96
C GLY A 278 12.60 16.08 3.92
N GLY A 279 12.86 16.60 5.11
CA GLY A 279 13.75 17.73 5.36
C GLY A 279 14.80 17.33 6.38
N ASP A 280 16.04 17.68 6.12
CA ASP A 280 17.14 17.50 7.06
C ASP A 280 18.01 18.74 7.15
N TYR A 281 18.59 18.94 8.32
CA TYR A 281 19.59 19.97 8.56
C TYR A 281 20.71 19.41 9.43
N THR A 282 21.94 19.75 9.10
CA THR A 282 23.14 19.50 9.90
C THR A 282 23.84 20.82 10.18
N PHE A 283 24.45 20.93 11.36
CA PHE A 283 25.08 22.19 11.80
C PHE A 283 26.58 22.28 11.46
N THR A 284 27.28 21.14 11.34
CA THR A 284 28.73 21.12 11.08
C THR A 284 29.12 19.98 10.14
N PRO A 285 29.36 20.26 8.84
CA PRO A 285 29.14 21.55 8.18
C PRO A 285 27.65 21.93 8.14
N PRO A 286 27.31 23.23 8.03
CA PRO A 286 25.93 23.65 7.86
C PRO A 286 25.40 23.18 6.50
N CYS A 287 24.42 22.30 6.52
CA CYS A 287 23.75 21.80 5.32
C CYS A 287 22.27 21.62 5.59
N GLN A 288 21.44 22.22 4.73
CA GLN A 288 19.99 22.04 4.71
C GLN A 288 19.61 21.33 3.41
N GLN A 289 18.88 20.21 3.51
CA GLN A 289 18.32 19.52 2.36
C GLN A 289 16.83 19.30 2.54
N ALA A 290 16.09 19.37 1.44
CA ALA A 290 14.76 18.82 1.34
C ALA A 290 14.69 17.95 0.09
N LYS A 291 14.11 16.77 0.21
CA LYS A 291 14.00 15.78 -0.86
C LYS A 291 12.60 15.21 -0.91
N CYS A 292 12.20 14.78 -2.09
CA CYS A 292 11.04 13.92 -2.25
C CYS A 292 11.37 12.73 -3.16
N GLN A 293 10.61 11.65 -2.99
CA GLN A 293 10.73 10.46 -3.79
C GLN A 293 9.36 9.94 -4.20
N PHE A 294 9.29 9.46 -5.45
CA PHE A 294 8.19 8.67 -5.97
C PHE A 294 8.70 7.26 -6.26
N ILE A 295 8.14 6.27 -5.56
CA ILE A 295 8.64 4.89 -5.54
C ILE A 295 7.53 3.94 -5.99
N GLY A 296 7.87 2.99 -6.86
CA GLY A 296 7.07 1.81 -7.13
C GLY A 296 7.77 0.61 -6.53
N ALA A 297 7.06 -0.21 -5.77
CA ALA A 297 7.64 -1.41 -5.18
C ALA A 297 6.58 -2.49 -4.98
N CYS A 298 7.03 -3.75 -4.93
CA CYS A 298 6.17 -4.89 -4.66
C CYS A 298 6.87 -5.95 -3.81
N GLY A 299 6.06 -6.75 -3.12
CA GLY A 299 6.43 -8.05 -2.57
C GLY A 299 5.48 -9.11 -3.14
N PHE A 300 6.02 -10.29 -3.40
CA PHE A 300 5.29 -11.44 -3.94
C PHE A 300 5.69 -12.71 -3.20
N ASP A 301 4.76 -13.66 -3.10
CA ASP A 301 4.96 -14.97 -2.50
C ASP A 301 4.24 -16.02 -3.35
N PHE A 302 5.02 -16.85 -4.03
CA PHE A 302 4.49 -17.88 -4.92
C PHE A 302 4.29 -19.23 -4.23
N SER A 303 4.44 -19.31 -2.90
CA SER A 303 4.35 -20.57 -2.15
C SER A 303 2.98 -21.25 -2.35
N PHE A 304 1.88 -20.48 -2.35
CA PHE A 304 0.56 -21.02 -2.63
C PHE A 304 0.39 -21.47 -4.09
N LEU A 305 1.18 -20.92 -5.02
CA LEU A 305 1.22 -21.34 -6.42
C LEU A 305 2.08 -22.58 -6.65
N GLY A 306 2.63 -23.19 -5.58
CA GLY A 306 3.47 -24.39 -5.66
C GLY A 306 4.96 -24.13 -5.79
N PHE A 307 5.40 -22.87 -5.70
CA PHE A 307 6.78 -22.48 -5.89
C PHE A 307 7.28 -21.70 -4.67
N SER A 308 8.18 -22.28 -3.88
CA SER A 308 8.72 -21.65 -2.65
C SER A 308 9.68 -20.51 -2.97
N TYR A 309 9.16 -19.42 -3.52
CA TYR A 309 9.88 -18.21 -3.84
C TYR A 309 9.09 -17.00 -3.37
N SER A 310 9.73 -16.19 -2.54
CA SER A 310 9.23 -14.89 -2.13
C SER A 310 10.35 -13.87 -2.24
N ALA A 311 10.02 -12.69 -2.72
CA ALA A 311 10.97 -11.60 -2.79
C ALA A 311 10.27 -10.24 -2.71
N LYS A 312 11.10 -9.21 -2.53
CA LYS A 312 10.71 -7.80 -2.62
C LYS A 312 11.48 -7.17 -3.76
N LYS A 313 10.82 -6.32 -4.55
CA LYS A 313 11.44 -5.66 -5.70
C LYS A 313 11.04 -4.19 -5.74
N THR A 314 12.05 -3.32 -5.85
CA THR A 314 11.83 -1.93 -6.24
C THR A 314 11.62 -1.92 -7.75
N LEU A 315 10.45 -1.43 -8.18
CA LEU A 315 10.04 -1.32 -9.57
C LEU A 315 10.64 -0.06 -10.20
N TRP A 316 10.59 1.06 -9.46
CA TRP A 316 11.26 2.30 -9.79
C TRP A 316 11.44 3.14 -8.54
N GLN A 317 12.38 4.08 -8.60
CA GLN A 317 12.59 5.10 -7.58
C GLN A 317 13.05 6.38 -8.28
N GLN A 318 12.21 7.41 -8.22
CA GLN A 318 12.54 8.73 -8.74
C GLN A 318 12.69 9.69 -7.56
N GLU A 319 13.87 10.29 -7.43
CA GLU A 319 14.16 11.27 -6.39
C GLU A 319 14.27 12.65 -7.01
N LYS A 320 13.76 13.66 -6.30
CA LYS A 320 13.99 15.07 -6.61
C LYS A 320 14.50 15.78 -5.36
N VAL A 321 15.64 16.44 -5.51
CA VAL A 321 16.13 17.40 -4.52
C VAL A 321 15.34 18.69 -4.69
N LEU A 322 14.64 19.08 -3.64
CA LEU A 322 13.78 20.27 -3.59
C LEU A 322 14.60 21.47 -3.14
N LEU A 323 15.34 21.30 -2.04
CA LEU A 323 16.25 22.28 -1.51
C LEU A 323 17.62 21.64 -1.24
N LYS A 324 18.69 22.36 -1.57
CA LYS A 324 20.05 22.06 -1.12
C LYS A 324 20.76 23.39 -0.87
N SER A 325 21.07 23.67 0.39
CA SER A 325 21.71 24.92 0.82
C SER A 325 22.82 24.65 1.82
N GLY A 326 23.97 25.34 1.68
CA GLY A 326 25.17 25.11 2.47
C GLY A 326 26.09 24.03 1.90
N ASP A 327 26.98 23.52 2.74
CA ASP A 327 28.01 22.53 2.38
C ASP A 327 27.45 21.11 2.50
N CYS A 328 26.53 20.82 1.58
CA CYS A 328 25.83 19.56 1.52
C CYS A 328 26.52 18.53 0.58
N PRO A 329 26.70 17.26 1.01
CA PRO A 329 27.29 16.21 0.19
C PRO A 329 26.48 15.90 -1.09
#